data_AF-A0A9D2SN14-F1
#
_entry.id   AF-A0A9D2SN14-F1
#
_cell.length_a   1.000
_cell.length_b   1.000
_cell.length_c   1.000
_cell.angle_alpha   90.00
_cell.angle_beta   90.00
_cell.angle_gamma   90.00
#
_symmetry.space_group_name_H-M   'P 1'
#
loop_
_entity.id
_entity.type
_entity.pdbx_description
1 polymer ?
#
loop_
_entity_poly.entity_id
_entity_poly.type
_entity_poly.pdbx_seq_one_letter_code
_entity_poly.pdbx_strand_id
1 'polypeptide(L)'
;MRKNTYELLHTKPVSATQYVVGKVAAGFLISLIILAILNLVFWAACMICTSGNGFEIRLTDFLLATCQYILPNMLMIVCVYTIVALLFKNPLPAVPLLFLYMIYSNMGSRNAEGVYGYYGRPLAIMVRFPGMFFDVTPPPLATVNQICLLIASAGIVLIGIQLWRRRRI
;
A
#
# COMPACT_ATOMS: atom_id res chain seq x y z
N MET A 1 -2.55 -18.38 -31.20
CA MET A 1 -3.17 -19.33 -30.23
C MET A 1 -2.73 -18.98 -28.82
N ARG A 2 -3.52 -18.22 -28.05
CA ARG A 2 -3.26 -17.89 -26.64
C ARG A 2 -4.21 -18.69 -25.74
N LYS A 3 -4.20 -20.01 -25.93
CA LYS A 3 -4.92 -20.97 -25.11
C LYS A 3 -3.89 -21.60 -24.17
N ASN A 4 -4.16 -21.58 -22.86
CA ASN A 4 -3.89 -22.68 -21.91
C ASN A 4 -3.39 -22.32 -20.51
N THR A 5 -2.99 -21.09 -20.16
CA THR A 5 -2.79 -20.79 -18.71
C THR A 5 -4.14 -20.79 -17.96
N TYR A 6 -5.20 -20.29 -18.62
CA TYR A 6 -6.56 -20.30 -18.08
C TYR A 6 -7.17 -21.71 -18.00
N GLU A 7 -6.87 -22.60 -18.95
CA GLU A 7 -7.37 -23.98 -18.95
C GLU A 7 -6.58 -24.89 -17.97
N LEU A 8 -5.27 -24.68 -17.82
CA LEU A 8 -4.43 -25.41 -16.86
C LEU A 8 -4.76 -25.10 -15.38
N LEU A 9 -5.35 -23.93 -15.09
CA LEU A 9 -5.88 -23.63 -13.75
C LEU A 9 -7.23 -24.31 -13.47
N HIS A 10 -7.93 -24.80 -14.50
CA HIS A 10 -9.12 -25.61 -14.34
C HIS A 10 -8.81 -27.11 -14.15
N THR A 11 -7.57 -27.56 -14.35
CA THR A 11 -7.16 -28.96 -14.10
C THR A 11 -6.54 -29.20 -12.73
N LYS A 12 -6.09 -28.15 -12.01
CA LYS A 12 -5.73 -28.24 -10.59
C LYS A 12 -6.83 -27.60 -9.72
N PRO A 13 -7.22 -28.21 -8.59
CA PRO A 13 -8.20 -27.64 -7.67
C PRO A 13 -7.58 -26.51 -6.86
N VAL A 14 -7.18 -25.41 -7.50
CA VAL A 14 -6.79 -24.19 -6.78
C VAL A 14 -8.07 -23.57 -6.24
N SER A 15 -8.19 -23.53 -4.92
CA SER A 15 -9.34 -22.88 -4.26
C SER A 15 -9.35 -21.38 -4.55
N ALA A 16 -10.54 -20.76 -4.51
CA ALA A 16 -10.67 -19.31 -4.68
C ALA A 16 -9.79 -18.52 -3.71
N THR A 17 -9.69 -19.01 -2.47
CA THR A 17 -8.84 -18.48 -1.42
C THR A 17 -7.37 -18.53 -1.82
N GLN A 18 -6.85 -19.70 -2.19
CA GLN A 18 -5.46 -19.86 -2.60
C GLN A 18 -5.11 -18.98 -3.80
N TYR A 19 -6.03 -18.83 -4.76
CA TYR A 19 -5.80 -17.99 -5.93
C TYR A 19 -5.67 -16.51 -5.56
N VAL A 20 -6.65 -15.96 -4.82
CA VAL A 20 -6.68 -14.53 -4.50
C VAL A 20 -5.62 -14.17 -3.47
N VAL A 21 -5.49 -14.96 -2.39
CA VAL A 21 -4.45 -14.74 -1.37
C VAL A 21 -3.07 -14.90 -2.00
N GLY A 22 -2.87 -15.90 -2.87
CA GLY A 22 -1.61 -16.09 -3.59
C GLY A 22 -1.22 -14.89 -4.44
N LYS A 23 -2.18 -14.26 -5.14
CA LYS A 23 -1.94 -13.03 -5.91
C LYS A 23 -1.55 -11.85 -5.03
N VAL A 24 -2.29 -11.63 -3.94
CA VAL A 24 -2.01 -10.52 -3.02
C VAL A 24 -0.66 -10.74 -2.33
N ALA A 25 -0.40 -11.95 -1.83
CA ALA A 25 0.87 -12.30 -1.18
C ALA A 25 2.05 -12.15 -2.14
N ALA A 26 1.95 -12.64 -3.38
CA ALA A 26 3.01 -12.50 -4.37
C ALA A 26 3.30 -11.02 -4.69
N GLY A 27 2.27 -10.21 -4.92
CA GLY A 27 2.44 -8.77 -5.15
C GLY A 27 3.09 -8.08 -3.95
N PHE A 28 2.62 -8.39 -2.74
CA PHE A 28 3.14 -7.81 -1.51
C PHE A 28 4.58 -8.21 -1.23
N LEU A 29 4.96 -9.48 -1.43
CA LEU A 29 6.32 -9.98 -1.23
C LEU A 29 7.33 -9.32 -2.19
N ILE A 30 6.97 -9.13 -3.46
CA ILE A 30 7.83 -8.42 -4.41
C ILE A 30 8.04 -6.97 -3.96
N SER A 31 6.97 -6.30 -3.53
CA SER A 31 7.09 -4.93 -3.02
C SER A 31 7.89 -4.86 -1.71
N LEU A 32 7.81 -5.87 -0.83
CA LEU A 32 8.64 -5.98 0.37
C LEU A 32 10.13 -6.05 0.04
N ILE A 33 10.52 -6.83 -0.97
CA ILE A 33 11.93 -6.93 -1.39
C ILE A 33 12.45 -5.56 -1.85
N ILE A 34 11.69 -4.86 -2.69
CA ILE A 34 12.05 -3.51 -3.16
C ILE A 34 12.14 -2.55 -1.97
N LEU A 35 11.18 -2.61 -1.05
CA LEU A 35 11.15 -1.76 0.14
C LEU A 35 12.34 -2.02 1.06
N ALA A 36 12.78 -3.27 1.21
CA ALA A 36 13.97 -3.61 1.98
C ALA A 36 15.24 -3.02 1.33
N ILE A 37 15.38 -3.13 0.00
CA ILE A 37 16.48 -2.52 -0.75
C ILE A 37 16.49 -1.00 -0.54
N LEU A 38 15.34 -0.34 -0.71
CA LEU A 38 15.22 1.11 -0.51
C LEU A 38 15.60 1.51 0.92
N ASN A 39 15.14 0.78 1.94
CA ASN A 39 15.52 1.05 3.33
C ASN A 39 17.05 1.00 3.54
N LEU A 40 17.71 -0.01 2.99
CA LEU A 40 19.17 -0.14 3.08
C LEU A 40 19.90 0.99 2.34
N VAL A 41 19.43 1.34 1.13
CA VAL A 41 20.00 2.42 0.33
C VAL A 41 19.86 3.77 1.05
N PHE A 42 18.67 4.09 1.55
CA PHE A 42 18.45 5.33 2.29
C PHE A 42 19.24 5.38 3.59
N TRP A 43 19.28 4.28 4.34
CA TRP A 43 20.09 4.20 5.55
C TRP A 43 21.58 4.43 5.27
N ALA A 44 22.14 3.78 4.25
CA ALA A 44 23.52 3.98 3.84
C ALA A 44 23.80 5.41 3.38
N ALA A 45 22.90 6.00 2.58
CA ALA A 45 23.00 7.38 2.14
C ALA A 45 22.99 8.35 3.33
N CYS A 46 22.11 8.14 4.32
CA CYS A 46 22.08 8.95 5.53
C CYS A 46 23.40 8.84 6.31
N MET A 47 23.93 7.63 6.51
CA MET A 47 25.22 7.44 7.20
C MET A 47 26.38 8.20 6.54
N ILE A 48 26.42 8.20 5.20
CA ILE A 48 27.47 8.90 4.45
C ILE A 48 27.29 10.41 4.54
N CYS A 49 26.08 10.91 4.33
CA CYS A 49 25.80 12.35 4.26
C CYS A 49 25.82 13.06 5.61
N THR A 50 25.58 12.36 6.72
CA THR A 50 25.60 12.96 8.07
C THR A 50 26.85 12.61 8.87
N SER A 51 27.84 11.95 8.25
CA SER A 51 29.11 11.65 8.89
C SER A 51 29.77 12.95 9.38
N GLY A 52 29.94 13.08 10.70
CA GLY A 52 30.49 14.27 11.34
C GLY A 52 29.46 15.31 11.85
N ASN A 53 28.16 15.13 11.58
CA ASN A 53 27.11 16.07 12.00
C ASN A 53 26.43 15.71 13.33
N GLY A 54 26.91 14.70 14.05
CA GLY A 54 26.41 14.32 15.38
C GLY A 54 25.04 13.63 15.42
N PHE A 55 24.49 13.23 14.26
CA PHE A 55 23.22 12.50 14.21
C PHE A 55 23.40 10.99 14.45
N GLU A 56 22.65 10.43 15.39
CA GLU A 56 22.55 8.97 15.56
C GLU A 56 21.60 8.38 14.51
N ILE A 57 22.15 7.59 13.58
CA ILE A 57 21.37 6.92 12.53
C ILE A 57 21.28 5.43 12.85
N ARG A 58 20.08 4.98 13.23
CA ARG A 58 19.81 3.57 13.50
C ARG A 58 18.92 2.98 12.43
N LEU A 59 19.30 1.83 11.90
CA LEU A 59 18.47 1.10 10.92
C LEU A 59 17.08 0.76 11.49
N THR A 60 16.98 0.53 12.80
CA THR A 60 15.70 0.24 13.48
C THR A 60 14.67 1.34 13.29
N ASP A 61 15.10 2.60 13.28
CA ASP A 61 14.19 3.74 13.15
C ASP A 61 13.59 3.81 11.73
N PHE A 62 14.38 3.46 10.71
CA PHE A 62 13.92 3.31 9.32
C PHE A 62 12.92 2.15 9.18
N LEU A 63 13.23 1.01 9.81
CA LEU A 63 12.37 -0.17 9.76
C LEU A 63 11.04 0.08 10.47
N LEU A 64 11.05 0.71 11.65
CA LEU A 64 9.83 1.06 12.39
C LEU A 64 8.96 2.06 11.61
N ALA A 65 9.57 3.11 11.07
CA ALA A 65 8.85 4.08 10.23
C ALA A 65 8.26 3.42 8.98
N THR A 66 9.01 2.54 8.33
CA THR A 66 8.54 1.76 7.17
C THR A 66 7.37 0.86 7.54
N CYS A 67 7.47 0.13 8.66
CA CYS A 67 6.41 -0.75 9.14
C CYS A 67 5.12 0.02 9.44
N GLN A 68 5.24 1.20 10.05
CA GLN A 68 4.09 2.00 10.44
C GLN A 68 3.45 2.73 9.26
N TYR A 69 4.26 3.34 8.38
CA TYR A 69 3.76 4.29 7.39
C TYR A 69 3.76 3.78 5.95
N ILE A 70 4.52 2.73 5.61
CA ILE A 70 4.62 2.24 4.22
C ILE A 70 3.89 0.91 4.06
N LEU A 71 4.07 -0.05 4.97
CA LEU A 71 3.51 -1.39 4.83
C LEU A 71 1.99 -1.42 4.64
N PRO A 72 1.17 -0.70 5.43
CA PRO A 72 -0.29 -0.80 5.27
C PRO A 72 -0.77 -0.11 3.98
N ASN A 73 -0.12 0.99 3.57
CA ASN A 73 -0.38 1.64 2.28
C ASN A 73 -0.04 0.69 1.11
N MET A 74 1.10 0.01 1.18
CA MET A 74 1.55 -0.94 0.18
C MET A 74 0.58 -2.13 0.05
N LEU A 75 0.11 -2.67 1.19
CA LEU A 75 -0.90 -3.72 1.20
C LEU A 75 -2.20 -3.26 0.54
N MET A 76 -2.68 -2.06 0.89
CA MET A 76 -3.88 -1.48 0.28
C MET A 76 -3.73 -1.35 -1.24
N ILE A 77 -2.61 -0.83 -1.74
CA ILE A 77 -2.35 -0.69 -3.18
C ILE A 77 -2.41 -2.05 -3.88
N VAL A 78 -1.77 -3.08 -3.32
CA VAL A 78 -1.80 -4.44 -3.88
C VAL A 78 -3.23 -5.02 -3.87
N CYS A 79 -3.99 -4.79 -2.80
CA CYS A 79 -5.39 -5.22 -2.70
C CYS A 79 -6.27 -4.53 -3.75
N VAL A 80 -6.17 -3.20 -3.89
CA VAL A 80 -6.91 -2.41 -4.89
C VAL A 80 -6.56 -2.86 -6.30
N TYR A 81 -5.27 -3.02 -6.60
CA TYR A 81 -4.83 -3.53 -7.89
C TYR A 81 -5.42 -4.92 -8.18
N THR A 82 -5.38 -5.81 -7.19
CA THR A 82 -5.88 -7.18 -7.33
C THR A 82 -7.38 -7.20 -7.60
N ILE A 83 -8.20 -6.47 -6.83
CA ILE A 83 -9.66 -6.49 -7.03
C ILE A 83 -10.07 -5.86 -8.36
N VAL A 84 -9.39 -4.79 -8.81
CA VAL A 84 -9.65 -4.19 -10.12
C VAL A 84 -9.27 -5.16 -11.23
N ALA A 85 -8.10 -5.81 -11.14
CA ALA A 85 -7.69 -6.82 -12.10
C ALA A 85 -8.66 -8.01 -12.14
N LEU A 86 -9.23 -8.40 -10.99
CA LEU A 86 -10.27 -9.43 -10.93
C LEU A 86 -11.56 -8.92 -11.58
N LEU A 87 -12.05 -7.73 -11.24
CA LEU A 87 -13.29 -7.16 -11.78
C LEU A 87 -13.26 -7.07 -13.31
N PHE A 88 -12.24 -6.42 -13.87
CA PHE A 88 -12.13 -6.15 -15.29
C PHE A 88 -11.48 -7.27 -16.11
N LYS A 89 -11.01 -8.35 -15.44
CA LYS A 89 -10.18 -9.41 -16.06
C LYS A 89 -8.93 -8.85 -16.76
N ASN A 90 -8.53 -7.64 -16.42
CA ASN A 90 -7.44 -6.87 -17.03
C ASN A 90 -6.86 -5.96 -15.94
N PRO A 91 -5.53 -5.93 -15.75
CA PRO A 91 -4.90 -5.03 -14.79
C PRO A 91 -4.85 -3.55 -15.22
N LEU A 92 -5.03 -3.23 -16.51
CA LEU A 92 -4.85 -1.88 -17.03
C LEU A 92 -5.71 -0.80 -16.33
N PRO A 93 -6.99 -1.04 -15.98
CA PRO A 93 -7.80 -0.05 -15.26
C PRO A 93 -7.31 0.24 -13.84
N ALA A 94 -6.46 -0.62 -13.26
CA ALA A 94 -5.95 -0.39 -11.90
C ALA A 94 -5.01 0.81 -11.84
N VAL A 95 -4.21 1.06 -12.89
CA VAL A 95 -3.25 2.17 -12.92
C VAL A 95 -3.93 3.54 -12.81
N PRO A 96 -4.88 3.92 -13.68
CA PRO A 96 -5.56 5.22 -13.54
C PRO A 96 -6.35 5.32 -12.24
N LEU A 97 -6.93 4.22 -11.74
CA LEU A 97 -7.65 4.21 -10.47
C LEU A 97 -6.71 4.46 -9.27
N LEU A 98 -5.53 3.84 -9.25
CA LEU A 98 -4.51 4.09 -8.24
C LEU A 98 -3.98 5.53 -8.31
N PHE A 99 -3.89 6.10 -9.52
CA PHE A 99 -3.54 7.51 -9.69
C PHE A 99 -4.60 8.44 -9.09
N LEU A 100 -5.89 8.19 -9.35
CA LEU A 100 -6.98 8.92 -8.70
C LEU A 100 -6.96 8.76 -7.18
N TYR A 101 -6.62 7.57 -6.69
CA TYR A 101 -6.50 7.31 -5.25
C TYR A 101 -5.35 8.10 -4.62
N MET A 102 -4.23 8.23 -5.34
CA MET A 102 -3.09 9.05 -4.93
C MET A 102 -3.46 10.54 -4.88
N ILE A 103 -4.20 11.03 -5.88
CA ILE A 103 -4.70 12.42 -5.89
C ILE A 103 -5.61 12.63 -4.69
N TYR A 104 -6.63 11.79 -4.50
CA TYR A 104 -7.53 11.87 -3.36
C TYR A 104 -6.77 11.92 -2.03
N SER A 105 -5.77 11.05 -1.86
CA SER A 105 -4.97 10.97 -0.64
C SER A 105 -4.12 12.22 -0.40
N ASN A 106 -3.74 12.94 -1.45
CA ASN A 106 -2.93 14.17 -1.38
C ASN A 106 -3.75 15.46 -1.46
N MET A 107 -5.07 15.41 -1.59
CA MET A 107 -5.88 16.62 -1.67
C MET A 107 -5.95 17.32 -0.30
N GLY A 108 -5.62 18.62 -0.28
CA GLY A 108 -5.86 19.47 0.89
C GLY A 108 -7.34 19.57 1.25
N SER A 109 -7.61 20.03 2.47
CA SER A 109 -8.95 20.32 2.96
C SER A 109 -8.95 21.63 3.75
N ARG A 110 -10.11 22.15 4.10
CA ARG A 110 -10.25 23.31 5.00
C ARG A 110 -10.71 22.83 6.38
N ASN A 111 -10.18 23.41 7.45
CA ASN A 111 -10.71 23.18 8.79
C ASN A 111 -12.06 23.89 8.98
N ALA A 112 -12.68 23.68 10.14
CA ALA A 112 -13.89 24.38 10.56
C ALA A 112 -13.73 25.92 10.57
N GLU A 113 -12.50 26.43 10.65
CA GLU A 113 -12.15 27.85 10.65
C GLU A 113 -11.86 28.40 9.24
N GLY A 114 -12.00 27.57 8.19
CA GLY A 114 -11.78 27.97 6.80
C GLY A 114 -10.32 28.00 6.34
N VAL A 115 -9.35 27.69 7.21
CA VAL A 115 -7.93 27.62 6.90
C VAL A 115 -7.64 26.39 6.05
N TYR A 116 -7.12 26.64 4.84
CA TYR A 116 -6.68 25.57 3.94
C TYR A 116 -5.40 24.92 4.45
N GLY A 117 -5.41 23.60 4.56
CA GLY A 117 -4.30 22.81 5.06
C GLY A 117 -4.40 21.37 4.60
N TYR A 118 -3.43 20.56 5.01
CA TYR A 118 -3.44 19.12 4.76
C TYR A 118 -3.97 18.42 6.00
N TYR A 119 -5.21 17.95 5.91
CA TYR A 119 -5.87 17.19 6.97
C TYR A 119 -5.94 15.73 6.55
N GLY A 120 -5.77 14.82 7.51
CA GLY A 120 -5.85 13.38 7.26
C GLY A 120 -7.19 13.01 6.66
N ARG A 121 -7.18 12.39 5.47
CA ARG A 121 -8.38 11.86 4.81
C ARG A 121 -8.56 10.38 5.17
N PRO A 122 -9.81 9.92 5.35
CA PRO A 122 -10.05 8.51 5.63
C PRO A 122 -9.59 7.66 4.44
N LEU A 123 -8.92 6.56 4.76
CA LEU A 123 -8.33 5.63 3.80
C LEU A 123 -7.29 6.29 2.88
N ALA A 124 -6.60 7.34 3.29
CA ALA A 124 -5.53 7.90 2.48
C ALA A 124 -4.31 6.95 2.45
N ILE A 125 -3.78 6.68 1.25
CA ILE A 125 -2.55 5.87 1.06
C ILE A 125 -1.26 6.69 1.14
N MET A 126 -1.38 8.01 1.27
CA MET A 126 -0.25 8.92 1.36
C MET A 126 -0.24 9.54 2.74
N VAL A 127 0.86 9.34 3.47
CA VAL A 127 1.07 9.91 4.79
C VAL A 127 1.94 11.15 4.63
N ARG A 128 1.43 12.29 5.10
CA ARG A 128 2.15 13.56 5.07
C ARG A 128 2.41 14.04 6.49
N PHE A 129 3.65 14.40 6.77
CA PHE A 129 4.02 15.05 8.01
C PHE A 129 3.69 16.54 7.92
N PRO A 130 2.98 17.12 8.90
CA PRO A 130 2.53 18.51 8.85
C PRO A 130 3.62 19.52 9.23
N GLY A 131 4.67 19.09 9.93
CA GLY A 131 5.74 19.95 10.41
C GLY A 131 6.80 20.32 9.37
N MET A 132 7.71 21.20 9.77
CA MET A 132 8.94 21.51 9.05
C MET A 132 9.88 20.30 9.06
N PHE A 133 10.93 20.30 8.23
CA PHE A 133 11.82 19.15 8.02
C PHE A 133 12.42 18.57 9.33
N PHE A 134 12.56 19.40 10.38
CA PHE A 134 13.05 19.00 11.70
C PHE A 134 11.95 18.84 12.76
N ASP A 135 10.73 19.29 12.50
CA ASP A 135 9.57 19.13 13.39
C ASP A 135 8.81 17.86 13.00
N VAL A 136 9.34 16.72 13.44
CA VAL A 136 8.80 15.39 13.12
C VAL A 136 7.62 15.05 14.04
N THR A 137 6.56 15.85 13.99
CA THR A 137 5.32 15.52 14.70
C THR A 137 4.57 14.44 13.92
N PRO A 138 4.21 13.30 14.54
CA PRO A 138 3.44 12.28 13.86
C PRO A 138 2.09 12.88 13.40
N PRO A 139 1.65 12.58 12.17
CA PRO A 139 0.41 13.16 11.67
C PRO A 139 -0.77 12.72 12.55
N PRO A 140 -1.67 13.65 12.90
CA PRO A 140 -2.85 13.30 13.67
C PRO A 140 -3.66 12.25 12.90
N LEU A 141 -4.16 11.24 13.61
CA LEU A 141 -4.95 10.12 13.07
C LEU A 141 -4.19 9.18 12.12
N ALA A 142 -2.87 9.32 11.95
CA ALA A 142 -2.10 8.44 11.08
C ALA A 142 -2.28 6.97 11.46
N THR A 143 -2.09 6.62 12.74
CA THR A 143 -2.26 5.24 13.23
C THR A 143 -3.66 4.70 12.99
N VAL A 144 -4.69 5.53 13.21
CA VAL A 144 -6.09 5.15 12.97
C VAL A 144 -6.30 4.85 11.48
N ASN A 145 -5.80 5.72 10.60
CA ASN A 145 -5.88 5.50 9.16
C ASN A 145 -5.14 4.22 8.73
N GLN A 146 -3.94 3.97 9.27
CA GLN A 146 -3.19 2.75 8.97
C GLN A 146 -3.96 1.48 9.38
N ILE A 147 -4.60 1.47 10.55
CA ILE A 147 -5.48 0.37 10.97
C ILE A 147 -6.67 0.23 10.02
N CYS A 148 -7.32 1.34 9.65
CA CYS A 148 -8.43 1.33 8.69
C CYS A 148 -8.00 0.75 7.33
N LEU A 149 -6.78 1.04 6.85
CA LEU A 149 -6.24 0.48 5.62
C LEU A 149 -6.07 -1.04 5.71
N LEU A 150 -5.60 -1.57 6.84
CA LEU A 150 -5.49 -3.02 7.07
C LEU A 150 -6.86 -3.70 7.05
N ILE A 151 -7.84 -3.13 7.76
CA ILE A 151 -9.22 -3.66 7.81
C ILE A 151 -9.84 -3.64 6.40
N ALA A 152 -9.72 -2.51 5.69
CA ALA A 152 -10.24 -2.38 4.33
C ALA A 152 -9.55 -3.35 3.36
N SER A 153 -8.23 -3.54 3.49
CA SER A 153 -7.47 -4.52 2.70
C SER A 153 -7.99 -5.94 2.92
N ALA A 154 -8.22 -6.35 4.17
CA ALA A 154 -8.82 -7.64 4.48
C ALA A 154 -10.22 -7.78 3.86
N GLY A 155 -11.04 -6.74 3.94
CA GLY A 155 -12.36 -6.69 3.28
C GLY A 155 -12.28 -6.87 1.76
N ILE A 156 -11.36 -6.16 1.10
CA ILE A 156 -11.13 -6.27 -0.36
C ILE A 156 -10.70 -7.69 -0.74
N VAL A 157 -9.83 -8.33 0.06
CA VAL A 157 -9.42 -9.73 -0.18
C VAL A 157 -10.62 -10.66 -0.08
N LEU A 158 -11.45 -10.53 0.95
CA LEU A 158 -12.66 -11.34 1.11
C LEU A 158 -13.65 -11.15 -0.06
N ILE A 159 -13.85 -9.91 -0.51
CA ILE A 159 -14.67 -9.61 -1.69
C ILE A 159 -14.06 -10.27 -2.94
N GLY A 160 -12.74 -10.18 -3.12
CA GLY A 160 -12.03 -10.80 -4.22
C GLY A 160 -12.20 -12.33 -4.26
N ILE A 161 -12.11 -12.98 -3.09
CA ILE A 161 -12.35 -14.42 -2.95
C ILE A 161 -13.79 -14.76 -3.35
N GLN A 162 -14.76 -14.00 -2.86
CA GLN A 162 -16.18 -14.24 -3.16
C GLN A 162 -16.49 -14.04 -4.65
N LEU A 163 -15.92 -12.99 -5.26
CA LEU A 163 -16.05 -12.70 -6.68
C LEU A 163 -15.44 -13.81 -7.53
N TRP A 164 -14.26 -14.31 -7.16
CA TRP A 164 -13.64 -15.42 -7.87
C TRP A 164 -14.43 -16.72 -7.72
N ARG A 165 -14.93 -17.01 -6.50
CA ARG A 165 -15.78 -18.18 -6.24
C ARG A 165 -17.03 -18.18 -7.10
N ARG A 166 -17.73 -17.05 -7.22
CA ARG A 166 -18.92 -16.91 -8.06
C ARG A 166 -18.66 -17.09 -9.56
N ARG A 167 -17.44 -16.88 -10.04
CA ARG A 167 -17.07 -17.03 -11.46
C ARG A 167 -16.63 -18.45 -11.84
N ARG A 168 -16.34 -19.31 -10.85
CA ARG A 168 -15.94 -20.71 -11.04
C ARG A 168 -17.14 -21.66 -11.11
N ILE A 169 -18.30 -21.22 -10.62
CA ILE A 169 -19.61 -21.89 -10.76
C ILE A 169 -20.13 -21.55 -12.15
#